data_AF-A0AAV7SYP8-F1
#
_entry.id   AF-A0AAV7SYP8-F1
#
_cell.length_a   1.000
_cell.length_b   1.000
_cell.length_c   1.000
_cell.angle_alpha   90.00
_cell.angle_beta   90.00
_cell.angle_gamma   90.00
#
_symmetry.space_group_name_H-M   'P 1'
#
loop_
_entity.id
_entity.type
_entity.pdbx_description
1 polymer ?
#
loop_
_entity_poly.entity_id
_entity_poly.type
_entity_poly.pdbx_seq_one_letter_code
_entity_poly.pdbx_strand_id
1 'polypeptide(L)'
;MDDVTLFCTDGKSVQSLLEACKDFGKASGAKIFGCWDLCKEPLPFPIEGGLVKILGIWFADQGGAAAKSWNERLAKVKQKLGFWSLRHLSIEGKALVLRNDALPVLQYVTQAWPLLANVARAVNSMVFHFVWHSKMDRVKRTVMHKEQRKGGKAVPDIPTILRAFFVCGSIGITLLNENKDHSAYRVFRFFQLPV
;
A
#
# COMPACT_ATOMS: atom_id res chain seq x y z
N MET A 1 3.54 -21.21 3.06
CA MET A 1 3.61 -19.75 3.29
C MET A 1 4.11 -19.61 4.70
N ASP A 2 5.34 -19.15 4.83
CA ASP A 2 6.18 -19.57 5.96
C ASP A 2 6.53 -18.38 6.87
N ASP A 3 6.24 -17.16 6.40
CA ASP A 3 6.33 -15.92 7.17
C ASP A 3 5.09 -15.74 8.07
N VAL A 4 5.31 -15.75 9.39
CA VAL A 4 4.28 -15.45 10.39
C VAL A 4 4.73 -14.27 11.23
N THR A 5 3.92 -13.20 11.27
CA THR A 5 4.14 -12.05 12.16
C THR A 5 3.15 -12.09 13.31
N LEU A 6 3.64 -11.95 14.54
CA LEU A 6 2.84 -12.01 15.76
C LEU A 6 3.07 -10.73 16.58
N PHE A 7 1.97 -10.18 17.10
CA PHE A 7 2.00 -9.01 17.96
C PHE A 7 1.86 -9.45 19.42
N CYS A 8 2.81 -9.03 20.25
CA CYS A 8 2.85 -9.34 21.67
C CYS A 8 2.67 -8.04 22.48
N THR A 9 1.87 -8.07 23.54
CA THR A 9 1.57 -6.91 24.39
C THR A 9 2.67 -6.61 25.39
N ASP A 10 3.38 -7.65 25.83
CA ASP A 10 4.29 -7.59 26.97
C ASP A 10 5.30 -8.75 26.94
N GLY A 11 6.36 -8.65 27.75
CA GLY A 11 7.42 -9.65 27.80
C GLY A 11 6.99 -11.06 28.23
N LYS A 12 5.88 -11.22 28.98
CA LYS A 12 5.36 -12.54 29.36
C LYS A 12 4.64 -13.20 28.17
N SER A 13 3.84 -12.42 27.42
CA SER A 13 3.22 -12.90 26.18
C SER A 13 4.25 -13.41 25.16
N VAL A 14 5.43 -12.76 25.07
CA VAL A 14 6.57 -13.24 24.27
C VAL A 14 7.11 -14.58 24.79
N GLN A 15 7.26 -14.75 26.10
CA GLN A 15 7.74 -16.01 26.70
C GLN A 15 6.77 -17.17 26.42
N SER A 16 5.47 -16.98 26.67
CA SER A 16 4.44 -17.99 26.38
C SER A 16 4.37 -18.35 24.89
N LEU A 17 4.60 -17.37 24.00
CA LEU A 17 4.70 -17.63 22.56
C LEU A 17 5.93 -18.50 22.23
N LEU A 18 7.09 -18.23 22.82
CA LEU A 18 8.30 -19.03 22.61
C LEU A 18 8.13 -20.47 23.09
N GLU A 19 7.36 -20.70 24.16
CA GLU A 19 6.99 -22.03 24.63
C GLU A 19 6.05 -22.75 23.65
N ALA A 20 4.95 -22.09 23.24
CA ALA A 20 4.03 -22.63 22.25
C ALA A 20 4.72 -22.98 20.91
N CYS A 21 5.65 -22.14 20.46
CA CYS A 21 6.48 -22.41 19.28
C CYS A 21 7.37 -23.65 19.45
N LYS A 22 8.00 -23.85 20.63
CA LYS A 22 8.80 -25.05 20.90
C LYS A 22 7.94 -26.31 20.87
N ASP A 23 6.76 -26.28 21.49
CA ASP A 23 5.89 -27.46 21.56
C ASP A 23 5.24 -27.78 20.21
N PHE A 24 4.87 -26.76 19.42
CA PHE A 24 4.49 -26.94 18.02
C PHE A 24 5.64 -27.57 17.21
N GLY A 25 6.88 -27.09 17.37
CA GLY A 25 8.04 -27.63 16.68
C GLY A 25 8.32 -29.10 17.03
N LYS A 26 8.18 -29.48 18.31
CA LYS A 26 8.26 -30.89 18.75
C LYS A 26 7.17 -31.76 18.12
N ALA A 27 5.91 -31.29 18.10
CA ALA A 27 4.77 -32.08 17.65
C ALA A 27 4.69 -32.22 16.13
N SER A 28 5.07 -31.17 15.39
CA SER A 28 5.04 -31.13 13.92
C SER A 28 6.32 -31.59 13.24
N GLY A 29 7.45 -31.63 13.97
CA GLY A 29 8.79 -31.78 13.38
C GLY A 29 9.28 -30.55 12.62
N ALA A 30 8.50 -29.45 12.57
CA ALA A 30 8.87 -28.24 11.85
C ALA A 30 9.95 -27.45 12.62
N LYS A 31 11.05 -27.13 11.93
CA LYS A 31 12.07 -26.22 12.46
C LYS A 31 11.64 -24.78 12.24
N ILE A 32 11.08 -24.16 13.28
CA ILE A 32 10.70 -22.74 13.26
C ILE A 32 11.97 -21.88 13.24
N PHE A 33 12.22 -21.23 12.11
CA PHE A 33 13.26 -20.21 11.97
C PHE A 33 12.62 -18.82 12.13
N GLY A 34 12.56 -18.31 13.36
CA GLY A 34 12.40 -16.87 13.58
C GLY A 34 13.76 -16.21 13.81
N CYS A 35 13.79 -14.87 13.82
CA CYS A 35 14.97 -14.13 14.27
C CYS A 35 15.05 -14.19 15.80
N TRP A 36 15.42 -15.36 16.32
CA TRP A 36 15.55 -15.65 17.76
C TRP A 36 16.99 -15.43 18.27
N ASP A 37 17.96 -15.26 17.36
CA ASP A 37 19.40 -15.07 17.62
C ASP A 37 19.79 -13.63 18.00
N LEU A 38 18.85 -12.81 18.43
CA LEU A 38 19.12 -11.49 19.03
C LEU A 38 19.37 -11.56 20.55
N CYS A 39 19.53 -12.77 21.09
CA CYS A 39 19.68 -13.00 22.52
C CYS A 39 21.15 -13.00 22.99
N LYS A 40 21.71 -11.82 23.26
CA LYS A 40 22.81 -11.63 24.23
C LYS A 40 22.55 -10.40 25.11
N GLU A 41 22.05 -10.67 26.33
CA GLU A 41 21.73 -9.73 27.43
C GLU A 41 20.51 -8.79 27.23
N PRO A 42 20.03 -8.11 28.28
CA PRO A 42 19.00 -8.62 29.17
C PRO A 42 17.57 -8.19 28.78
N LEU A 43 17.26 -8.18 27.49
CA LEU A 43 15.89 -8.17 26.95
C LEU A 43 15.88 -8.99 25.63
N PRO A 44 15.07 -10.06 25.51
CA PRO A 44 15.27 -11.08 24.47
C PRO A 44 14.75 -10.68 23.06
N PHE A 45 14.66 -9.39 22.78
CA PHE A 45 14.22 -8.87 21.48
C PHE A 45 14.76 -7.44 21.27
N PRO A 46 15.21 -7.09 20.04
CA PRO A 46 15.19 -5.71 19.64
C PRO A 46 13.71 -5.34 19.50
N ILE A 47 13.27 -4.36 20.28
CA ILE A 47 12.07 -3.65 19.89
C ILE A 47 12.47 -2.87 18.63
N GLU A 48 12.09 -3.32 17.43
CA GLU A 48 11.96 -2.42 16.28
C GLU A 48 10.77 -1.48 16.57
N GLY A 49 10.92 -0.63 17.58
CA GLY A 49 9.90 0.23 18.21
C GLY A 49 9.56 1.43 17.35
N GLY A 50 9.36 1.15 16.07
CA GLY A 50 9.29 2.15 15.03
C GLY A 50 8.68 1.61 13.75
N LEU A 51 9.10 0.45 13.21
CA LEU A 51 8.79 0.15 11.81
C LEU A 51 8.97 -1.31 11.34
N VAL A 52 7.87 -2.06 11.22
CA VAL A 52 7.83 -3.47 10.75
C VAL A 52 7.31 -3.55 9.30
N LYS A 53 7.72 -4.57 8.52
CA LYS A 53 7.24 -4.83 7.15
C LYS A 53 6.45 -6.14 7.08
N ILE A 54 5.15 -6.06 6.79
CA ILE A 54 4.22 -7.20 6.72
C ILE A 54 3.62 -7.28 5.32
N LEU A 55 3.77 -8.42 4.65
CA LEU A 55 3.37 -8.63 3.23
C LEU A 55 3.90 -7.51 2.30
N GLY A 56 5.07 -6.97 2.64
CA GLY A 56 5.70 -5.86 1.95
C GLY A 56 5.14 -4.46 2.27
N ILE A 57 4.02 -4.30 2.98
CA ILE A 57 3.55 -3.00 3.50
C ILE A 57 4.31 -2.69 4.80
N TRP A 58 4.66 -1.42 5.02
CA TRP A 58 5.26 -0.98 6.28
C TRP A 58 4.17 -0.55 7.27
N PHE A 59 4.36 -0.92 8.53
CA PHE A 59 3.57 -0.58 9.70
C PHE A 59 4.47 -0.03 10.79
N ALA A 60 3.96 0.88 11.61
CA ALA A 60 4.75 1.60 12.59
C ALA A 60 3.86 2.02 13.77
N ASP A 61 4.43 2.05 14.96
CA ASP A 61 3.82 2.68 16.14
C ASP A 61 3.85 4.22 15.99
N GLN A 62 5.01 4.76 15.61
CA GLN A 62 5.17 6.18 15.31
C GLN A 62 4.83 6.50 13.83
N GLY A 63 4.48 7.75 13.53
CA GLY A 63 4.10 8.15 12.18
C GLY A 63 5.20 7.91 11.13
N GLY A 64 4.80 7.58 9.89
CA GLY A 64 5.73 7.49 8.74
C GLY A 64 5.65 6.19 7.92
N ALA A 65 5.10 5.12 8.49
CA ALA A 65 4.87 3.84 7.79
C ALA A 65 4.10 4.00 6.47
N ALA A 66 3.03 4.80 6.46
CA ALA A 66 2.26 5.12 5.25
C ALA A 66 3.14 5.77 4.18
N ALA A 67 3.95 6.78 4.54
CA ALA A 67 4.83 7.49 3.61
C ALA A 67 5.91 6.56 3.04
N LYS A 68 6.54 5.71 3.85
CA LYS A 68 7.53 4.72 3.38
C LYS A 68 6.89 3.67 2.46
N SER A 69 5.69 3.18 2.82
CA SER A 69 4.90 2.26 1.99
C SER A 69 4.61 2.84 0.62
N TRP A 70 4.10 4.07 0.57
CA TRP A 70 3.82 4.78 -0.67
C TRP A 70 5.08 5.02 -1.50
N ASN A 71 6.15 5.55 -0.89
CA ASN A 71 7.40 5.84 -1.60
C ASN A 71 8.03 4.59 -2.24
N GLU A 72 8.01 3.43 -1.55
CA GLU A 72 8.52 2.17 -2.12
C GLU A 72 7.71 1.71 -3.35
N ARG A 73 6.37 1.88 -3.36
CA ARG A 73 5.55 1.55 -4.55
C ARG A 73 5.68 2.58 -5.65
N LEU A 74 5.77 3.87 -5.33
CA LEU A 74 6.02 4.92 -6.32
C LEU A 74 7.33 4.68 -7.06
N ALA A 75 8.40 4.26 -6.36
CA ALA A 75 9.66 3.89 -6.99
C ALA A 75 9.50 2.70 -7.96
N LYS A 76 8.83 1.62 -7.54
CA LYS A 76 8.55 0.44 -8.39
C LYS A 76 7.70 0.78 -9.62
N VAL A 77 6.67 1.62 -9.47
CA VAL A 77 5.85 2.09 -10.59
C VAL A 77 6.65 3.00 -11.52
N LYS A 78 7.44 3.94 -10.99
CA LYS A 78 8.32 4.80 -11.80
C LYS A 78 9.31 3.97 -12.63
N GLN A 79 9.88 2.91 -12.06
CA GLN A 79 10.75 1.98 -12.77
C GLN A 79 10.01 1.23 -13.89
N LYS A 80 8.83 0.65 -13.60
CA LYS A 80 7.96 0.02 -14.62
C LYS A 80 7.62 0.96 -15.77
N LEU A 81 7.17 2.19 -15.46
CA LEU A 81 6.84 3.20 -16.48
C LEU A 81 8.08 3.68 -17.24
N GLY A 82 9.26 3.66 -16.62
CA GLY A 82 10.55 3.86 -17.31
C GLY A 82 10.78 2.81 -18.40
N PHE A 83 10.68 1.52 -18.07
CA PHE A 83 10.80 0.43 -19.05
C PHE A 83 9.73 0.48 -20.15
N TRP A 84 8.49 0.87 -19.81
CA TRP A 84 7.44 1.07 -20.81
C TRP A 84 7.66 2.32 -21.69
N SER A 85 8.35 3.35 -21.18
CA SER A 85 8.69 4.57 -21.95
C SER A 85 9.72 4.33 -23.06
N LEU A 86 10.49 3.24 -23.00
CA LEU A 86 11.41 2.81 -24.06
C LEU A 86 10.68 2.28 -25.30
N ARG A 87 9.36 2.06 -25.23
CA ARG A 87 8.54 1.53 -26.33
C ARG A 87 7.70 2.65 -26.95
N HIS A 88 7.59 2.65 -28.27
CA HIS A 88 6.75 3.58 -29.02
C HIS A 88 5.24 3.23 -28.88
N LEU A 89 4.68 3.52 -27.71
CA LEU A 89 3.27 3.30 -27.41
C LEU A 89 2.40 4.49 -27.81
N SER A 90 1.22 4.21 -28.38
CA SER A 90 0.13 5.18 -28.52
C SER A 90 -0.37 5.65 -27.15
N ILE A 91 -1.13 6.76 -27.10
CA ILE A 91 -1.71 7.26 -25.85
C ILE A 91 -2.64 6.21 -25.23
N GLU A 92 -3.37 5.49 -26.07
CA GLU A 92 -4.24 4.36 -25.72
C GLU A 92 -3.43 3.20 -25.12
N GLY A 93 -2.31 2.81 -25.74
CA GLY A 93 -1.39 1.80 -25.20
C GLY A 93 -0.81 2.21 -23.85
N LYS A 94 -0.46 3.49 -23.68
CA LYS A 94 -0.02 4.03 -22.39
C LYS A 94 -1.13 4.02 -21.34
N ALA A 95 -2.38 4.31 -21.71
CA ALA A 95 -3.53 4.21 -20.80
C ALA A 95 -3.77 2.76 -20.32
N LEU A 96 -3.55 1.77 -21.20
CA LEU A 96 -3.59 0.35 -20.83
C LEU A 96 -2.45 -0.04 -19.87
N VAL A 97 -1.21 0.38 -20.14
CA VAL A 97 -0.07 0.17 -19.21
C VAL A 97 -0.37 0.79 -17.84
N LEU A 98 -0.91 2.01 -17.78
CA LEU A 98 -1.28 2.63 -16.52
C LEU A 98 -2.35 1.84 -15.75
N ARG A 99 -3.32 1.26 -16.46
CA ARG A 99 -4.40 0.47 -15.86
C ARG A 99 -3.94 -0.91 -15.38
N ASN A 100 -3.01 -1.55 -16.10
CA ASN A 100 -2.64 -2.95 -15.87
C ASN A 100 -1.33 -3.11 -15.08
N ASP A 101 -0.35 -2.21 -15.24
CA ASP A 101 0.96 -2.27 -14.55
C ASP A 101 1.07 -1.33 -13.35
N ALA A 102 0.54 -0.10 -13.46
CA ALA A 102 0.73 0.93 -12.43
C ALA A 102 -0.36 0.89 -11.36
N LEU A 103 -1.63 0.84 -11.77
CA LEU A 103 -2.78 0.89 -10.86
C LEU A 103 -2.79 -0.27 -9.83
N PRO A 104 -2.61 -1.56 -10.18
CA PRO A 104 -2.69 -2.65 -9.19
C PRO A 104 -1.61 -2.56 -8.11
N VAL A 105 -0.39 -2.13 -8.49
CA VAL A 105 0.73 -1.94 -7.56
C VAL A 105 0.44 -0.85 -6.53
N LEU A 106 -0.28 0.21 -6.91
CA LEU A 106 -0.68 1.29 -6.02
C LEU A 106 -1.94 0.93 -5.21
N GLN A 107 -2.89 0.22 -5.83
CA GLN A 107 -4.12 -0.25 -5.19
C GLN A 107 -3.83 -1.21 -4.03
N TYR A 108 -2.76 -2.00 -4.11
CA TYR A 108 -2.33 -2.82 -2.99
C TYR A 108 -2.00 -2.00 -1.72
N VAL A 109 -1.43 -0.78 -1.88
CA VAL A 109 -1.17 0.11 -0.73
C VAL A 109 -2.48 0.65 -0.13
N THR A 110 -3.50 0.90 -0.96
CA THR A 110 -4.81 1.36 -0.49
C THR A 110 -5.63 0.35 0.31
N GLN A 111 -5.16 -0.89 0.45
CA GLN A 111 -5.76 -1.84 1.38
C GLN A 111 -5.38 -1.56 2.84
N ALA A 112 -4.21 -0.93 3.07
CA ALA A 112 -3.69 -0.64 4.40
C ALA A 112 -3.61 0.86 4.71
N TRP A 113 -3.32 1.70 3.71
CA TRP A 113 -3.05 3.13 3.90
C TRP A 113 -3.86 4.03 2.95
N PRO A 114 -4.45 5.13 3.44
CA PRO A 114 -5.14 6.10 2.61
C PRO A 114 -4.18 6.80 1.64
N LEU A 115 -4.71 7.30 0.52
CA LEU A 115 -3.93 8.07 -0.44
C LEU A 115 -3.62 9.47 0.11
N LEU A 116 -2.34 9.71 0.41
CA LEU A 116 -1.86 11.01 0.90
C LEU A 116 -1.88 12.08 -0.22
N ALA A 117 -2.16 13.34 0.10
CA ALA A 117 -2.31 14.41 -0.90
C ALA A 117 -1.01 14.75 -1.66
N ASN A 118 0.17 14.57 -1.04
CA ASN A 118 1.46 14.65 -1.72
C ASN A 118 1.66 13.48 -2.70
N VAL A 119 1.30 12.27 -2.30
CA VAL A 119 1.35 11.05 -3.14
C VAL A 119 0.39 11.18 -4.32
N ALA A 120 -0.85 11.64 -4.12
CA ALA A 120 -1.82 11.89 -5.17
C ALA A 120 -1.27 12.83 -6.26
N ARG A 121 -0.62 13.93 -5.87
CA ARG A 121 0.07 14.86 -6.78
C ARG A 121 1.24 14.20 -7.50
N ALA A 122 2.07 13.43 -6.80
CA ALA A 122 3.19 12.71 -7.40
C ALA A 122 2.75 11.65 -8.44
N VAL A 123 1.71 10.87 -8.12
CA VAL A 123 1.08 9.90 -9.04
C VAL A 123 0.55 10.62 -10.28
N ASN A 124 -0.23 11.69 -10.11
CA ASN A 124 -0.82 12.43 -11.23
C ASN A 124 0.26 13.02 -12.15
N SER A 125 1.31 13.63 -11.60
CA SER A 125 2.45 14.11 -12.39
C SER A 125 3.22 12.99 -13.10
N MET A 126 3.42 11.84 -12.45
CA MET A 126 4.07 10.67 -13.07
C MET A 126 3.23 10.08 -14.21
N VAL A 127 1.92 9.98 -14.05
CA VAL A 127 0.95 9.53 -15.08
C VAL A 127 1.06 10.39 -16.32
N PHE A 128 0.93 11.72 -16.19
CA PHE A 128 0.93 12.60 -17.35
C PHE A 128 2.31 12.77 -17.97
N HIS A 129 3.39 12.71 -17.18
CA HIS A 129 4.75 12.64 -17.70
C HIS A 129 4.96 11.39 -18.58
N PHE A 130 4.46 10.22 -18.16
CA PHE A 130 4.50 9.00 -18.95
C PHE A 130 3.68 9.12 -20.24
N VAL A 131 2.44 9.62 -20.15
CA VAL A 131 1.55 9.82 -21.31
C VAL A 131 2.17 10.74 -22.35
N TRP A 132 2.62 11.93 -21.96
CA TRP A 132 3.17 12.92 -22.90
C TRP A 132 4.64 12.75 -23.25
N HIS A 133 5.39 11.92 -22.51
CA HIS A 133 6.86 11.85 -22.56
C HIS A 133 7.50 13.26 -22.37
N SER A 134 6.88 14.09 -21.53
CA SER A 134 7.25 15.48 -21.28
C SER A 134 6.62 15.96 -19.97
N LYS A 135 7.18 17.01 -19.37
CA LYS A 135 6.58 17.71 -18.22
C LYS A 135 5.38 18.59 -18.61
N MET A 136 5.20 18.90 -19.90
CA MET A 136 4.15 19.78 -20.39
C MET A 136 2.94 19.00 -20.91
N ASP A 137 1.76 19.31 -20.37
CA ASP A 137 0.50 18.73 -20.79
C ASP A 137 0.00 19.37 -22.10
N ARG A 138 -0.13 18.59 -23.17
CA ARG A 138 -0.64 19.09 -24.47
C ARG A 138 -2.17 19.26 -24.50
N VAL A 139 -2.88 18.53 -23.66
CA VAL A 139 -4.35 18.54 -23.55
C VAL A 139 -4.72 18.52 -22.06
N LYS A 140 -5.77 19.27 -21.70
CA LYS A 140 -6.26 19.36 -20.32
C LYS A 140 -6.57 17.97 -19.73
N ARG A 141 -6.04 17.67 -18.55
CA ARG A 141 -6.15 16.35 -17.89
C ARG A 141 -7.58 15.84 -17.78
N THR A 142 -8.53 16.74 -17.46
CA THR A 142 -9.97 16.42 -17.37
C THR A 142 -10.60 15.94 -18.68
N VAL A 143 -10.00 16.23 -19.84
CA VAL A 143 -10.41 15.66 -21.14
C VAL A 143 -9.77 14.30 -21.37
N MET A 144 -8.50 14.13 -20.98
CA MET A 144 -7.76 12.88 -21.14
C MET A 144 -8.38 11.69 -20.39
N HIS A 145 -9.01 11.96 -19.24
CA HIS A 145 -9.75 10.95 -18.46
C HIS A 145 -11.08 10.49 -19.10
N LYS A 146 -11.66 11.28 -20.01
CA LYS A 146 -12.92 10.91 -20.67
C LYS A 146 -12.73 9.69 -21.59
N GLU A 147 -13.82 8.96 -21.81
CA GLU A 147 -13.89 7.91 -22.85
C GLU A 147 -13.59 8.47 -24.25
N GLN A 148 -13.09 7.62 -25.14
CA GLN A 148 -12.85 7.96 -26.55
C GLN A 148 -14.12 8.45 -27.27
N ARG A 149 -15.27 7.83 -26.97
CA ARG A 149 -16.60 8.25 -27.50
C ARG A 149 -16.97 9.70 -27.11
N LYS A 150 -16.36 10.25 -26.06
CA LYS A 150 -16.59 11.61 -25.53
C LYS A 150 -15.40 12.54 -25.82
N GLY A 151 -14.59 12.21 -26.84
CA GLY A 151 -13.41 12.97 -27.27
C GLY A 151 -12.19 12.86 -26.37
N GLY A 152 -12.20 11.93 -25.39
CA GLY A 152 -11.09 11.71 -24.47
C GLY A 152 -10.13 10.60 -24.91
N LYS A 153 -9.25 10.21 -23.99
CA LYS A 153 -8.21 9.18 -24.21
C LYS A 153 -8.22 8.04 -23.20
N ALA A 154 -9.27 7.96 -22.37
CA ALA A 154 -9.50 6.92 -21.35
C ALA A 154 -8.31 6.68 -20.39
N VAL A 155 -7.49 7.71 -20.16
CA VAL A 155 -6.36 7.66 -19.22
C VAL A 155 -6.93 7.52 -17.80
N PRO A 156 -6.55 6.49 -17.03
CA PRO A 156 -7.13 6.27 -15.71
C PRO A 156 -6.79 7.44 -14.76
N ASP A 157 -7.80 7.98 -14.10
CA ASP A 157 -7.61 8.88 -12.96
C ASP A 157 -7.23 8.04 -11.72
N ILE A 158 -5.96 7.65 -11.67
CA ILE A 158 -5.42 6.78 -10.63
C ILE A 158 -5.70 7.34 -9.22
N PRO A 159 -5.44 8.64 -8.89
CA PRO A 159 -5.78 9.18 -7.58
C PRO A 159 -7.25 9.00 -7.18
N THR A 160 -8.20 9.25 -8.07
CA THR A 160 -9.63 9.09 -7.78
C THR A 160 -10.00 7.62 -7.59
N ILE A 161 -9.50 6.73 -8.45
CA ILE A 161 -9.71 5.28 -8.33
C ILE A 161 -9.16 4.74 -7.00
N LEU A 162 -7.95 5.14 -6.60
CA LEU A 162 -7.31 4.73 -5.35
C LEU A 162 -8.09 5.21 -4.11
N ARG A 163 -8.60 6.45 -4.12
CA ARG A 163 -9.48 6.95 -3.05
C ARG A 163 -10.77 6.13 -2.97
N ALA A 164 -11.41 5.85 -4.12
CA ALA A 164 -12.64 5.06 -4.17
C ALA A 164 -12.44 3.64 -3.60
N PHE A 165 -11.33 2.97 -3.92
CA PHE A 165 -11.00 1.66 -3.34
C PHE A 165 -10.82 1.70 -1.82
N PHE A 166 -10.06 2.67 -1.29
CA PHE A 166 -9.88 2.83 0.15
C PHE A 166 -11.22 3.07 0.87
N VAL A 167 -12.06 3.96 0.32
CA VAL A 167 -13.38 4.28 0.91
C VAL A 167 -14.32 3.08 0.84
N CYS A 168 -14.38 2.36 -0.28
CA CYS A 168 -15.21 1.18 -0.43
C CYS A 168 -14.81 0.05 0.54
N GLY A 169 -13.51 -0.20 0.71
CA GLY A 169 -13.01 -1.15 1.70
C GLY A 169 -13.33 -0.73 3.14
N SER A 170 -13.15 0.55 3.46
CA SER A 170 -13.48 1.11 4.78
C SER A 170 -14.98 0.99 5.11
N ILE A 171 -15.86 1.25 4.14
CA ILE A 171 -17.31 1.07 4.28
C ILE A 171 -17.64 -0.40 4.53
N GLY A 172 -17.08 -1.32 3.72
CA GLY A 172 -17.32 -2.76 3.87
C GLY A 172 -16.98 -3.26 5.29
N ILE A 173 -15.81 -2.90 5.81
CA ILE A 173 -15.40 -3.24 7.18
C ILE A 173 -16.37 -2.64 8.21
N THR A 174 -16.77 -1.38 8.04
CA THR A 174 -17.67 -0.69 8.99
C THR A 174 -19.09 -1.25 9.00
N LEU A 175 -19.58 -1.77 7.87
CA LEU A 175 -20.91 -2.39 7.76
C LEU A 175 -20.93 -3.85 8.23
N LEU A 176 -19.80 -4.56 8.17
CA LEU A 176 -19.69 -5.96 8.59
C LEU A 176 -19.34 -6.14 10.07
N ASN A 177 -18.79 -5.11 10.73
CA ASN A 177 -18.56 -5.14 12.18
C ASN A 177 -19.83 -4.77 12.95
N GLU A 178 -20.49 -5.77 13.56
CA GLU A 178 -21.62 -5.56 14.47
C GLU A 178 -21.20 -4.76 15.72
N ASN A 179 -19.96 -4.92 16.18
CA ASN A 179 -19.35 -4.07 17.19
C ASN A 179 -18.94 -2.73 16.59
N LYS A 180 -19.61 -1.66 17.05
CA LYS A 180 -19.40 -0.27 16.61
C LYS A 180 -18.11 0.34 17.17
N ASP A 181 -16.96 -0.24 16.82
CA ASP A 181 -15.66 0.29 17.23
C ASP A 181 -15.45 1.70 16.68
N HIS A 182 -15.39 2.68 17.59
CA HIS A 182 -15.27 4.11 17.27
C HIS A 182 -14.03 4.44 16.41
N SER A 183 -13.01 3.58 16.41
CA SER A 183 -11.79 3.72 15.60
C SER A 183 -12.08 3.65 14.09
N ALA A 184 -12.85 2.66 13.63
CA ALA A 184 -13.23 2.51 12.22
C ALA A 184 -14.05 3.72 11.73
N TYR A 185 -15.03 4.15 12.53
CA TYR A 185 -15.84 5.34 12.26
C TYR A 185 -15.01 6.64 12.21
N ARG A 186 -13.97 6.77 13.06
CA ARG A 186 -13.04 7.92 13.02
C ARG A 186 -12.22 7.94 11.73
N VAL A 187 -11.68 6.81 11.31
CA VAL A 187 -10.96 6.68 10.01
C VAL A 187 -11.89 7.08 8.87
N PHE A 188 -13.12 6.55 8.83
CA PHE A 188 -14.10 6.90 7.80
C PHE A 188 -14.40 8.41 7.75
N ARG A 189 -14.68 9.04 8.90
CA ARG A 189 -14.93 10.50 8.97
C ARG A 189 -13.73 11.35 8.55
N PHE A 190 -12.51 10.92 8.88
CA PHE A 190 -11.29 11.68 8.59
C PHE A 190 -10.97 11.74 7.09
N PHE A 191 -11.33 10.70 6.33
CA PHE A 191 -11.03 10.61 4.89
C PHE A 191 -12.20 11.01 3.96
N GLN A 192 -13.36 11.39 4.52
CA GLN A 192 -14.47 12.01 3.76
C GLN A 192 -14.36 13.54 3.61
N LEU A 193 -13.35 14.19 4.19
CA LEU A 193 -13.16 15.63 4.03
C LEU A 193 -12.80 15.99 2.57
N PRO A 194 -13.48 17.00 1.96
CA PRO A 194 -13.25 17.37 0.57
C PRO A 194 -11.92 18.10 0.40
N VAL A 195 -11.09 17.62 -0.54
CA VAL A 195 -9.90 18.31 -1.10
C VAL A 195 -9.73 17.94 -2.57
#